data_AF-A0A1H0GSL8-F1
#
_entry.id   AF-A0A1H0GSL8-F1
#
_cell.length_a   1.000
_cell.length_b   1.000
_cell.length_c   1.000
_cell.angle_alpha   90.00
_cell.angle_beta   90.00
_cell.angle_gamma   90.00
#
_symmetry.space_group_name_H-M   'P 1'
#
loop_
_entity.id
_entity.type
_entity.pdbx_description
1 polymer ?
#
loop_
_entity_poly.entity_id
_entity_poly.type
_entity_poly.pdbx_seq_one_letter_code
_entity_poly.pdbx_strand_id
1 'polypeptide(L)'
;MNVKNRNLPFIWMVVAVIVIYSSLLAAYYTNHINGFVYIGVMLVAFAIMLIPLIIFRNDKKRIRSLSWISIILGVLLCFEAPLLWYESNTYIVSRHAEPIEAFDNSGVHLMLVTTFEIGYLEDKELIMEGLQQDNLDIIDLYKVTNKIRYQSKNSEILRWLKIQKDDFTIMKDNVTSYLVDETNSIEGVLNRNDISGDSVGLGLALSALIGEGTLENNLTFGVTGALNATGDVKAIGMIKEKVLIAAEHEYPYMIIPSENAKEASDVKTTHNLTLEILDVSHINQAISLIQELNEEHAK
;
A
#
# COMPACT_ATOMS: atom_id res chain seq x y z
N MET A 1 12.37 -56.72 17.12
CA MET A 1 12.73 -55.41 17.70
C MET A 1 12.28 -54.34 16.72
N ASN A 2 11.08 -53.78 16.91
CA ASN A 2 10.40 -52.95 15.90
C ASN A 2 10.46 -51.48 16.33
N VAL A 3 11.38 -50.71 15.73
CA VAL A 3 11.47 -49.25 15.86
C VAL A 3 10.38 -48.66 14.98
N LYS A 4 9.10 -48.79 15.39
CA LYS A 4 7.97 -48.27 14.61
C LYS A 4 7.27 -47.13 15.37
N ASN A 5 7.40 -45.92 14.81
CA ASN A 5 6.46 -44.79 14.93
C ASN A 5 6.21 -44.13 16.30
N ARG A 6 7.23 -43.94 17.14
CA ARG A 6 7.10 -43.11 18.37
C ARG A 6 6.95 -41.60 18.12
N ASN A 7 7.16 -41.10 16.90
CA ASN A 7 7.01 -39.67 16.54
C ASN A 7 5.70 -39.37 15.79
N LEU A 8 4.94 -40.39 15.39
CA LEU A 8 3.70 -40.23 14.63
C LEU A 8 2.65 -39.33 15.32
N PRO A 9 2.37 -39.45 16.65
CA PRO A 9 1.37 -38.59 17.28
C PRO A 9 1.80 -37.13 17.39
N PHE A 10 3.12 -36.85 17.46
CA PHE A 10 3.63 -35.49 17.48
C PHE A 10 3.45 -34.82 16.11
N ILE A 11 3.77 -35.53 15.03
CA ILE A 11 3.60 -35.04 13.67
C ILE A 11 2.13 -34.72 13.40
N TRP A 12 1.20 -35.59 13.81
CA TRP A 12 -0.24 -35.33 13.65
C TRP A 12 -0.73 -34.10 14.42
N MET A 13 -0.20 -33.83 15.61
CA MET A 13 -0.54 -32.61 16.35
C MET A 13 -0.03 -31.35 15.64
N VAL A 14 1.21 -31.37 15.13
CA VAL A 14 1.75 -30.23 14.36
C VAL A 14 0.92 -29.99 13.10
N VAL A 15 0.58 -31.06 12.35
CA VAL A 15 -0.29 -30.97 11.18
C VAL A 15 -1.67 -30.41 11.55
N ALA A 16 -2.27 -30.86 12.66
CA ALA A 16 -3.55 -30.34 13.12
C ALA A 16 -3.50 -28.83 13.44
N VAL A 17 -2.44 -28.36 14.10
CA VAL A 17 -2.24 -26.92 14.38
C VAL A 17 -2.12 -26.14 13.07
N ILE A 18 -1.35 -26.63 12.10
CA ILE A 18 -1.21 -25.98 10.78
C ILE A 18 -2.58 -25.91 10.07
N VAL A 19 -3.32 -27.01 10.02
CA VAL A 19 -4.63 -27.05 9.36
C VAL A 19 -5.63 -26.11 10.01
N ILE A 20 -5.68 -26.08 11.35
CA ILE A 20 -6.58 -25.17 12.09
C ILE A 20 -6.18 -23.72 11.82
N TYR A 21 -4.89 -23.39 11.94
CA TYR A 21 -4.38 -22.05 11.68
C TYR A 21 -4.68 -21.58 10.25
N SER A 22 -4.34 -22.39 9.24
CA SER A 22 -4.60 -22.06 7.84
C SER A 22 -6.08 -21.91 7.52
N SER A 23 -6.95 -22.73 8.14
CA SER A 23 -8.40 -22.63 7.95
C SER A 23 -8.96 -21.34 8.56
N LEU A 24 -8.52 -20.98 9.76
CA LEU A 24 -8.89 -19.73 10.41
C LEU A 24 -8.39 -18.52 9.63
N LEU A 25 -7.13 -18.56 9.17
CA LEU A 25 -6.54 -17.51 8.36
C LEU A 25 -7.32 -17.34 7.05
N ALA A 26 -7.69 -18.44 6.37
CA ALA A 26 -8.50 -18.39 5.16
C ALA A 26 -9.90 -17.80 5.43
N ALA A 27 -10.56 -18.20 6.51
CA ALA A 27 -11.85 -17.66 6.92
C ALA A 27 -11.75 -16.15 7.24
N TYR A 28 -10.67 -15.73 7.89
CA TYR A 28 -10.40 -14.33 8.16
C TYR A 28 -10.17 -13.54 6.85
N TYR A 29 -9.28 -14.00 5.97
CA TYR A 29 -8.98 -13.33 4.70
C TYR A 29 -10.19 -13.17 3.78
N THR A 30 -11.12 -14.11 3.84
CA THR A 30 -12.36 -14.10 3.05
C THR A 30 -13.50 -13.32 3.72
N ASN A 31 -13.21 -12.61 4.82
CA ASN A 31 -14.17 -11.83 5.61
C ASN A 31 -15.31 -12.64 6.26
N HIS A 32 -15.16 -13.96 6.42
CA HIS A 32 -16.17 -14.79 7.11
C HIS A 32 -16.11 -14.65 8.63
N ILE A 33 -14.93 -14.32 9.18
CA ILE A 33 -14.72 -14.05 10.61
C ILE A 33 -13.94 -12.75 10.77
N ASN A 34 -14.13 -12.04 11.88
CA ASN A 34 -13.34 -10.86 12.23
C ASN A 34 -12.11 -11.25 13.06
N GLY A 35 -11.24 -10.27 13.33
CA GLY A 35 -10.02 -10.44 14.10
C GLY A 35 -10.30 -10.88 15.54
N PHE A 36 -11.38 -10.42 16.16
CA PHE A 36 -11.76 -10.86 17.51
C PHE A 36 -12.04 -12.37 17.57
N VAL A 37 -12.80 -12.90 16.61
CA VAL A 37 -13.08 -14.35 16.53
C VAL A 37 -11.79 -15.11 16.20
N TYR A 38 -11.00 -14.62 15.25
CA TYR A 38 -9.74 -15.28 14.86
C TYR A 38 -8.77 -15.42 16.04
N ILE A 39 -8.48 -14.31 16.72
CA ILE A 39 -7.59 -14.28 17.88
C ILE A 39 -8.21 -15.00 19.07
N GLY A 40 -9.52 -14.88 19.29
CA GLY A 40 -10.24 -15.58 20.35
C GLY A 40 -10.12 -17.10 20.23
N VAL A 41 -10.31 -17.66 19.04
CA VAL A 41 -10.15 -19.09 18.79
C VAL A 41 -8.70 -19.53 19.01
N MET A 42 -7.73 -18.74 18.53
CA MET A 42 -6.30 -19.02 18.75
C MET A 42 -5.94 -19.00 20.25
N LEU A 43 -6.48 -18.06 21.03
CA LEU A 43 -6.27 -17.97 22.47
C LEU A 43 -6.86 -19.18 23.22
N VAL A 44 -8.08 -19.60 22.84
CA VAL A 44 -8.71 -20.81 23.42
C VAL A 44 -7.91 -22.06 23.08
N ALA A 45 -7.47 -22.20 21.81
CA ALA A 45 -6.61 -23.32 21.41
C ALA A 45 -5.30 -23.34 22.20
N PHE A 46 -4.69 -22.16 22.42
CA PHE A 46 -3.49 -22.02 23.24
C PHE A 46 -3.74 -22.45 24.69
N ALA A 47 -4.83 -21.98 25.32
CA ALA A 47 -5.19 -22.36 26.69
C ALA A 47 -5.43 -23.88 26.84
N ILE A 48 -6.13 -24.50 25.88
CA ILE A 48 -6.35 -25.96 25.86
C ILE A 48 -5.01 -26.71 25.77
N MET A 49 -4.07 -26.21 24.96
CA MET A 49 -2.74 -26.82 24.81
C MET A 49 -1.87 -26.76 26.07
N LEU A 50 -2.14 -25.83 26.99
CA LEU A 50 -1.45 -25.77 28.29
C LEU A 50 -1.91 -26.87 29.26
N ILE A 51 -3.13 -27.40 29.12
CA ILE A 51 -3.66 -28.43 30.04
C ILE A 51 -2.82 -29.73 29.99
N PRO A 52 -2.50 -30.32 28.81
CA PRO A 52 -1.59 -31.45 28.73
C PRO A 52 -0.21 -31.23 29.34
N LEU A 53 0.33 -30.00 29.32
CA LEU A 53 1.62 -29.71 29.94
C LEU A 53 1.57 -29.92 31.46
N ILE A 54 0.45 -29.59 32.09
CA ILE A 54 0.24 -29.78 33.53
C ILE A 54 0.05 -31.28 33.84
N ILE A 55 -0.77 -31.98 33.05
CA ILE A 55 -1.08 -33.40 33.26
C ILE A 55 0.16 -34.27 33.08
N PHE A 56 0.93 -34.06 32.00
CA PHE A 56 2.09 -34.86 31.67
C PHE A 56 3.39 -34.34 32.29
N ARG A 57 3.33 -33.46 33.30
CA ARG A 57 4.50 -32.78 33.90
C ARG A 57 5.63 -33.69 34.42
N ASN A 58 5.37 -34.99 34.58
CA ASN A 58 6.37 -35.97 35.00
C ASN A 58 6.99 -36.76 33.83
N ASP A 59 6.42 -36.71 32.61
CA ASP A 59 6.97 -37.35 31.40
C ASP A 59 7.80 -36.35 30.60
N LYS A 60 9.10 -36.30 30.92
CA LYS A 60 10.06 -35.36 30.30
C LYS A 60 10.06 -35.39 28.76
N LYS A 61 9.79 -36.55 28.14
CA LYS A 61 9.81 -36.67 26.69
C LYS A 61 8.55 -36.06 26.08
N ARG A 62 7.36 -36.34 26.64
CA ARG A 62 6.09 -35.78 26.16
C ARG A 62 6.00 -34.28 26.40
N ILE A 63 6.44 -33.81 27.57
CA ILE A 63 6.48 -32.37 27.89
C ILE A 63 7.32 -31.64 26.85
N ARG A 64 8.53 -32.11 26.56
CA ARG A 64 9.40 -31.41 25.60
C ARG A 64 8.72 -31.21 24.24
N SER A 65 8.03 -32.24 23.74
CA SER A 65 7.25 -32.15 22.51
C SER A 65 6.07 -31.17 22.62
N LEU A 66 5.26 -31.28 23.68
CA LEU A 66 4.10 -30.41 23.91
C LEU A 66 4.52 -28.94 24.14
N SER A 67 5.66 -28.71 24.79
CA SER A 67 6.23 -27.38 25.02
C SER A 67 6.60 -26.72 23.70
N TRP A 68 7.22 -27.44 22.77
CA TRP A 68 7.50 -26.90 21.44
C TRP A 68 6.24 -26.50 20.69
N ILE A 69 5.19 -27.33 20.72
CA ILE A 69 3.92 -27.00 20.05
C ILE A 69 3.29 -25.77 20.71
N SER A 70 3.29 -25.70 22.05
CA SER A 70 2.75 -24.57 22.79
C SER A 70 3.52 -23.29 22.49
N ILE A 71 4.86 -23.36 22.40
CA ILE A 71 5.70 -22.21 22.01
C ILE A 71 5.35 -21.76 20.60
N ILE A 72 5.24 -22.67 19.62
CA ILE A 72 4.87 -22.31 18.24
C ILE A 72 3.51 -21.63 18.20
N LEU A 73 2.50 -22.20 18.87
CA LEU A 73 1.15 -21.63 18.92
C LEU A 73 1.13 -20.27 19.64
N GLY A 74 1.91 -20.11 20.72
CA GLY A 74 2.08 -18.85 21.42
C GLY A 74 2.74 -17.78 20.55
N VAL A 75 3.77 -18.15 19.78
CA VAL A 75 4.41 -17.24 18.82
C VAL A 75 3.42 -16.82 17.73
N LEU A 76 2.64 -17.75 17.18
CA LEU A 76 1.59 -17.43 16.21
C LEU A 76 0.53 -16.50 16.79
N LEU A 77 0.07 -16.76 18.02
CA LEU A 77 -0.88 -15.90 18.71
C LEU A 77 -0.32 -14.48 18.91
N CYS A 78 0.94 -14.35 19.36
CA CYS A 78 1.60 -13.05 19.51
C CYS A 78 1.79 -12.33 18.17
N PHE A 79 2.08 -13.07 17.10
CA PHE A 79 2.21 -12.51 15.74
C PHE A 79 0.88 -11.96 15.21
N GLU A 80 -0.23 -12.60 15.57
CA GLU A 80 -1.56 -12.20 15.10
C GLU A 80 -2.27 -11.21 16.02
N ALA A 81 -1.90 -11.13 17.30
CA ALA A 81 -2.52 -10.23 18.28
C ALA A 81 -2.63 -8.75 17.84
N PRO A 82 -1.63 -8.15 17.16
CA PRO A 82 -1.73 -6.77 16.67
C PRO A 82 -2.92 -6.50 15.73
N LEU A 83 -3.47 -7.54 15.10
CA LEU A 83 -4.63 -7.44 14.22
C LEU A 83 -5.85 -6.80 14.91
N LEU A 84 -5.98 -6.98 16.23
CA LEU A 84 -7.06 -6.39 17.02
C LEU A 84 -7.05 -4.85 17.01
N TRP A 85 -5.90 -4.22 16.80
CA TRP A 85 -5.82 -2.77 16.70
C TRP A 85 -6.43 -2.24 15.40
N TYR A 86 -6.37 -3.02 14.32
CA TYR A 86 -6.91 -2.67 13.00
C TYR A 86 -8.40 -3.02 12.83
N GLU A 87 -8.99 -3.78 13.75
CA GLU A 87 -10.44 -4.06 13.73
C GLU A 87 -11.29 -2.81 13.88
N SER A 88 -10.74 -1.79 14.55
CA SER A 88 -11.39 -0.49 14.68
C SER A 88 -11.57 0.21 13.33
N ASN A 89 -10.70 -0.05 12.35
CA ASN A 89 -10.72 0.62 11.05
C ASN A 89 -11.82 0.01 10.18
N THR A 90 -12.86 0.80 9.92
CA THR A 90 -14.08 0.37 9.22
C THR A 90 -14.11 0.84 7.78
N TYR A 91 -13.68 2.08 7.53
CA TYR A 91 -13.59 2.67 6.20
C TYR A 91 -12.29 3.44 6.01
N ILE A 92 -11.85 3.55 4.75
CA ILE A 92 -10.81 4.47 4.30
C ILE A 92 -11.49 5.51 3.42
N VAL A 93 -11.28 6.79 3.74
CA VAL A 93 -11.75 7.92 2.95
C VAL A 93 -10.58 8.41 2.11
N SER A 94 -10.77 8.59 0.81
CA SER A 94 -9.85 9.31 -0.05
C SER A 94 -10.33 10.74 -0.27
N ARG A 95 -9.41 11.70 -0.16
CA ARG A 95 -9.66 13.13 -0.32
C ARG A 95 -8.79 13.72 -1.40
N HIS A 96 -9.31 14.80 -1.97
CA HIS A 96 -8.54 15.69 -2.83
C HIS A 96 -7.33 16.21 -2.05
N ALA A 97 -6.18 16.14 -2.71
CA ALA A 97 -4.95 16.74 -2.25
C ALA A 97 -4.46 17.65 -3.37
N GLU A 98 -4.13 18.89 -3.02
CA GLU A 98 -3.57 19.85 -3.96
C GLU A 98 -2.32 19.26 -4.63
N PRO A 99 -2.29 19.18 -5.97
CA PRO A 99 -1.09 18.83 -6.70
C PRO A 99 0.06 19.77 -6.34
N ILE A 100 1.27 19.21 -6.27
CA ILE A 100 2.47 19.99 -5.96
C ILE A 100 3.40 20.00 -7.17
N GLU A 101 4.04 21.11 -7.44
CA GLU A 101 5.23 21.14 -8.30
C GLU A 101 6.46 20.96 -7.42
N ALA A 102 7.37 20.07 -7.81
CA ALA A 102 8.62 19.88 -7.06
C ALA A 102 9.66 20.96 -7.39
N PHE A 103 9.60 21.50 -8.62
CA PHE A 103 10.38 22.62 -9.08
C PHE A 103 9.43 23.68 -9.68
N ASP A 104 9.55 24.92 -9.22
CA ASP A 104 8.62 25.99 -9.60
C ASP A 104 8.63 26.25 -11.12
N ASN A 105 7.45 26.32 -11.72
CA ASN A 105 7.26 26.50 -13.18
C ASN A 105 7.81 25.34 -14.01
N SER A 106 7.91 24.14 -13.42
CA SER A 106 8.21 22.93 -14.19
C SER A 106 7.06 22.53 -15.10
N GLY A 107 5.82 22.92 -14.75
CA GLY A 107 4.61 22.42 -15.40
C GLY A 107 4.35 20.94 -15.11
N VAL A 108 5.09 20.31 -14.19
CA VAL A 108 4.93 18.93 -13.77
C VAL A 108 4.31 18.89 -12.38
N HIS A 109 3.01 18.58 -12.33
CA HIS A 109 2.24 18.52 -11.09
C HIS A 109 2.16 17.08 -10.58
N LEU A 110 2.64 16.84 -9.36
CA LEU A 110 2.64 15.53 -8.72
C LEU A 110 1.23 15.21 -8.20
N MET A 111 0.62 14.14 -8.70
CA MET A 111 -0.72 13.72 -8.30
C MET A 111 -0.67 12.99 -6.96
N LEU A 112 -1.03 13.71 -5.90
CA LEU A 112 -1.11 13.21 -4.54
C LEU A 112 -2.54 12.80 -4.20
N VAL A 113 -2.68 11.82 -3.30
CA VAL A 113 -3.99 11.46 -2.72
C VAL A 113 -3.81 11.39 -1.21
N THR A 114 -4.69 12.07 -0.47
CA THR A 114 -4.70 11.96 0.98
C THR A 114 -5.75 10.95 1.40
N THR A 115 -5.39 10.03 2.29
CA THR A 115 -6.33 9.09 2.88
C THR A 115 -6.33 9.15 4.40
N PHE A 116 -7.48 8.89 5.00
CA PHE A 116 -7.60 8.70 6.44
C PHE A 116 -8.62 7.61 6.75
N GLU A 117 -8.45 6.97 7.90
CA GLU A 117 -9.28 5.85 8.33
C GLU A 117 -10.41 6.33 9.26
N ILE A 118 -11.61 5.79 9.06
CA ILE A 118 -12.76 5.98 9.95
C ILE A 118 -12.82 4.79 10.91
N GLY A 119 -12.76 5.10 12.20
CA GLY A 119 -12.86 4.14 13.28
C GLY A 119 -14.30 3.88 13.73
N TYR A 120 -14.64 2.63 14.00
CA TYR A 120 -15.84 2.21 14.74
C TYR A 120 -17.21 2.65 14.17
N LEU A 121 -17.30 3.03 12.89
CA LEU A 121 -18.56 3.41 12.25
C LEU A 121 -18.84 2.51 11.05
N GLU A 122 -19.90 1.69 11.13
CA GLU A 122 -20.25 0.78 10.03
C GLU A 122 -21.21 1.41 9.01
N ASP A 123 -21.97 2.42 9.45
CA ASP A 123 -23.01 3.07 8.66
C ASP A 123 -22.38 4.07 7.67
N LYS A 124 -22.39 3.68 6.39
CA LYS A 124 -21.86 4.50 5.30
C LYS A 124 -22.61 5.83 5.16
N GLU A 125 -23.92 5.87 5.37
CA GLU A 125 -24.70 7.10 5.18
C GLU A 125 -24.35 8.11 6.26
N LEU A 126 -24.27 7.68 7.52
CA LEU A 126 -23.84 8.53 8.63
C LEU A 126 -22.40 9.06 8.45
N ILE A 127 -21.50 8.23 7.92
CA ILE A 127 -20.13 8.69 7.59
C ILE A 127 -20.20 9.81 6.55
N MET A 128 -20.92 9.58 5.45
CA MET A 128 -20.98 10.55 4.35
C MET A 128 -21.64 11.86 4.80
N GLU A 129 -22.72 11.79 5.60
CA GLU A 129 -23.38 12.98 6.15
C GLU A 129 -22.44 13.81 7.05
N GLY A 130 -21.73 13.14 7.97
CA GLY A 130 -20.78 13.81 8.85
C GLY A 130 -19.66 14.49 8.07
N LEU A 131 -19.12 13.81 7.06
CA LEU A 131 -18.04 14.35 6.25
C LEU A 131 -18.49 15.50 5.32
N GLN A 132 -19.72 15.45 4.81
CA GLN A 132 -20.32 16.55 4.05
C GLN A 132 -20.54 17.78 4.95
N GLN A 133 -20.96 17.57 6.19
CA GLN A 133 -21.13 18.65 7.18
C GLN A 133 -19.80 19.35 7.49
N ASP A 134 -18.70 18.60 7.51
CA ASP A 134 -17.34 19.13 7.72
C ASP A 134 -16.75 19.77 6.45
N ASN A 135 -17.52 19.83 5.34
CA ASN A 135 -17.13 20.41 4.05
C ASN A 135 -15.79 19.85 3.54
N LEU A 136 -15.59 18.53 3.70
CA LEU A 136 -14.40 17.85 3.24
C LEU A 136 -14.62 17.35 1.80
N ASP A 137 -13.75 17.76 0.89
CA ASP A 137 -13.77 17.29 -0.50
C ASP A 137 -13.33 15.82 -0.57
N ILE A 138 -14.32 14.94 -0.65
CA ILE A 138 -14.16 13.49 -0.67
C ILE A 138 -14.29 12.97 -2.08
N ILE A 139 -13.33 12.15 -2.48
CA ILE A 139 -13.36 11.45 -3.75
C ILE A 139 -14.12 10.14 -3.61
N ASP A 140 -13.75 9.31 -2.61
CA ASP A 140 -14.37 8.01 -2.41
C ASP A 140 -14.28 7.51 -0.96
N LEU A 141 -15.11 6.49 -0.67
CA LEU A 141 -15.20 5.81 0.60
C LEU A 141 -15.12 4.29 0.41
N TYR A 142 -14.03 3.70 0.88
CA TYR A 142 -13.75 2.27 0.76
C TYR A 142 -14.00 1.54 2.07
N LYS A 143 -14.74 0.42 2.02
CA LYS A 143 -14.87 -0.44 3.19
C LYS A 143 -13.56 -1.21 3.44
N VAL A 144 -13.06 -1.13 4.66
CA VAL A 144 -11.85 -1.87 5.07
C VAL A 144 -12.19 -3.35 5.15
N THR A 145 -11.45 -4.15 4.39
CA THR A 145 -11.55 -5.62 4.42
C THR A 145 -10.48 -6.21 5.33
N ASN A 146 -10.69 -7.45 5.76
CA ASN A 146 -9.70 -8.21 6.53
C ASN A 146 -8.37 -8.37 5.80
N LYS A 147 -8.40 -8.45 4.46
CA LYS A 147 -7.18 -8.48 3.64
C LYS A 147 -6.38 -7.18 3.80
N ILE A 148 -7.04 -6.03 3.74
CA ILE A 148 -6.42 -4.72 3.95
C ILE A 148 -5.83 -4.65 5.36
N ARG A 149 -6.61 -4.98 6.40
CA ARG A 149 -6.12 -5.00 7.80
C ARG A 149 -4.87 -5.87 7.97
N TYR A 150 -4.87 -7.06 7.38
CA TYR A 150 -3.75 -7.99 7.49
C TYR A 150 -2.50 -7.47 6.76
N GLN A 151 -2.68 -6.84 5.59
CA GLN A 151 -1.59 -6.20 4.86
C GLN A 151 -1.00 -5.04 5.67
N SER A 152 -1.84 -4.14 6.20
CA SER A 152 -1.40 -3.02 7.04
C SER A 152 -0.60 -3.50 8.26
N LYS A 153 -1.13 -4.50 8.98
CA LYS A 153 -0.44 -5.14 10.11
C LYS A 153 0.94 -5.67 9.72
N ASN A 154 1.04 -6.43 8.63
CA ASN A 154 2.32 -7.01 8.22
C ASN A 154 3.32 -5.95 7.78
N SER A 155 2.88 -4.96 7.00
CA SER A 155 3.75 -3.86 6.55
C SER A 155 4.31 -3.09 7.74
N GLU A 156 3.50 -2.84 8.78
CA GLU A 156 3.96 -2.17 9.99
C GLU A 156 4.98 -2.99 10.78
N ILE A 157 4.76 -4.31 10.90
CA ILE A 157 5.72 -5.22 11.54
C ILE A 157 7.05 -5.25 10.77
N LEU A 158 7.01 -5.34 9.44
CA LEU A 158 8.22 -5.36 8.60
C LEU A 158 9.01 -4.04 8.69
N ARG A 159 8.30 -2.91 8.74
CA ARG A 159 8.89 -1.58 8.97
C ARG A 159 9.52 -1.48 10.35
N TRP A 160 8.84 -1.97 11.40
CA TRP A 160 9.39 -1.99 12.76
C TRP A 160 10.66 -2.82 12.87
N LEU A 161 10.71 -3.96 12.19
CA LEU A 161 11.90 -4.82 12.13
C LEU A 161 13.00 -4.28 11.21
N LYS A 162 12.79 -3.12 10.56
CA LYS A 162 13.71 -2.52 9.56
C LYS A 162 14.07 -3.48 8.42
N ILE A 163 13.22 -4.46 8.15
CA ILE A 163 13.41 -5.42 7.04
C ILE A 163 13.01 -4.76 5.73
N GLN A 164 11.97 -3.92 5.77
CA GLN A 164 11.46 -3.18 4.64
C GLN A 164 11.66 -1.69 4.89
N LYS A 165 12.32 -0.99 3.96
CA LYS A 165 12.32 0.47 3.88
C LYS A 165 10.90 0.92 3.52
N ASP A 166 10.46 2.07 4.02
CA ASP A 166 9.19 2.62 3.60
C ASP A 166 9.23 3.01 2.10
N ASP A 167 8.07 3.00 1.46
CA ASP A 167 7.95 3.20 0.01
C ASP A 167 8.50 4.56 -0.44
N PHE A 168 8.38 5.59 0.39
CA PHE A 168 8.93 6.91 0.09
C PHE A 168 10.46 6.92 0.12
N THR A 169 11.09 6.27 1.09
CA THR A 169 12.54 6.07 1.12
C THR A 169 13.03 5.26 -0.09
N ILE A 170 12.31 4.20 -0.48
CA ILE A 170 12.66 3.41 -1.68
C ILE A 170 12.57 4.28 -2.93
N MET A 171 11.52 5.09 -3.06
CA MET A 171 11.34 6.03 -4.17
C MET A 171 12.47 7.05 -4.21
N LYS A 172 12.83 7.65 -3.06
CA LYS A 172 13.96 8.59 -2.95
C LYS A 172 15.25 7.95 -3.46
N ASP A 173 15.58 6.75 -2.98
CA ASP A 173 16.77 6.02 -3.40
C ASP A 173 16.76 5.76 -4.93
N ASN A 174 15.60 5.38 -5.49
CA ASN A 174 15.46 5.11 -6.92
C ASN A 174 15.61 6.38 -7.78
N VAL A 175 14.94 7.47 -7.43
CA VAL A 175 15.00 8.74 -8.15
C VAL A 175 16.41 9.31 -8.09
N THR A 176 17.03 9.34 -6.91
CA THR A 176 18.41 9.81 -6.74
C THR A 176 19.41 8.93 -7.50
N SER A 177 19.21 7.61 -7.52
CA SER A 177 20.07 6.69 -8.30
C SER A 177 19.94 6.92 -9.81
N TYR A 178 18.72 7.19 -10.30
CA TYR A 178 18.49 7.47 -11.72
C TYR A 178 19.11 8.81 -12.15
N LEU A 179 18.97 9.85 -11.32
CA LEU A 179 19.47 11.20 -11.60
C LEU A 179 20.96 11.39 -11.27
N VAL A 180 21.65 10.36 -10.77
CA VAL A 180 23.08 10.42 -10.41
C VAL A 180 23.38 11.60 -9.46
N ASP A 181 22.54 11.75 -8.43
CA ASP A 181 22.60 12.81 -7.41
C ASP A 181 22.28 14.25 -7.86
N GLU A 182 21.87 14.49 -9.10
CA GLU A 182 21.38 15.80 -9.60
C GLU A 182 19.94 16.07 -9.10
N THR A 183 19.80 16.38 -7.81
CA THR A 183 18.49 16.47 -7.13
C THR A 183 18.22 17.82 -6.45
N ASN A 184 19.09 18.82 -6.66
CA ASN A 184 19.00 20.13 -5.99
C ASN A 184 17.63 20.79 -6.21
N SER A 185 17.12 20.69 -7.44
CA SER A 185 15.82 21.23 -7.86
C SER A 185 14.61 20.58 -7.17
N ILE A 186 14.74 19.38 -6.59
CA ILE A 186 13.64 18.63 -5.97
C ILE A 186 13.88 18.29 -4.49
N GLU A 187 15.00 18.73 -3.91
CA GLU A 187 15.41 18.40 -2.55
C GLU A 187 14.35 18.80 -1.50
N GLY A 188 13.66 19.92 -1.73
CA GLY A 188 12.56 20.38 -0.88
C GLY A 188 11.46 19.33 -0.72
N VAL A 189 11.11 18.60 -1.79
CA VAL A 189 10.10 17.53 -1.73
C VAL A 189 10.69 16.24 -1.16
N LEU A 190 11.93 15.88 -1.50
CA LEU A 190 12.60 14.67 -0.98
C LEU A 190 12.87 14.69 0.53
N ASN A 191 12.76 15.85 1.17
CA ASN A 191 12.97 16.04 2.61
C ASN A 191 11.66 16.29 3.38
N ARG A 192 10.50 16.22 2.71
CA ARG A 192 9.18 16.32 3.35
C ARG A 192 8.83 15.03 4.09
N ASN A 193 8.17 15.17 5.24
CA ASN A 193 7.68 14.05 6.04
C ASN A 193 6.17 13.83 5.91
N ASP A 194 5.48 14.75 5.23
CA ASP A 194 4.03 14.74 5.03
C ASP A 194 3.61 14.11 3.69
N ILE A 195 4.57 13.73 2.85
CA ILE A 195 4.35 12.95 1.62
C ILE A 195 4.75 11.50 1.89
N SER A 196 3.93 10.57 1.39
CA SER A 196 4.20 9.14 1.50
C SER A 196 3.87 8.41 0.19
N GLY A 197 4.38 7.19 0.07
CA GLY A 197 4.24 6.37 -1.13
C GLY A 197 5.31 6.66 -2.19
N ASP A 198 5.38 5.77 -3.17
CA ASP A 198 6.35 5.81 -4.27
C ASP A 198 5.82 6.48 -5.54
N SER A 199 4.51 6.75 -5.57
CA SER A 199 3.77 7.11 -6.78
C SER A 199 4.05 8.48 -7.38
N VAL A 200 4.97 9.24 -6.78
CA VAL A 200 5.45 10.55 -7.25
C VAL A 200 6.82 10.46 -7.93
N GLY A 201 7.46 9.28 -7.95
CA GLY A 201 8.83 9.10 -8.43
C GLY A 201 9.05 9.56 -9.88
N LEU A 202 8.13 9.25 -10.79
CA LEU A 202 8.21 9.70 -12.18
C LEU A 202 8.18 11.23 -12.29
N GLY A 203 7.21 11.88 -11.62
CA GLY A 203 7.06 13.33 -11.67
C GLY A 203 8.23 14.06 -11.03
N LEU A 204 8.80 13.53 -9.95
CA LEU A 204 10.01 14.08 -9.34
C LEU A 204 11.20 14.03 -10.29
N ALA A 205 11.42 12.90 -10.96
CA ALA A 205 12.51 12.79 -11.91
C ALA A 205 12.34 13.74 -13.09
N LEU A 206 11.13 13.87 -13.65
CA LEU A 206 10.86 14.85 -14.73
C LEU A 206 11.05 16.30 -14.24
N SER A 207 10.58 16.62 -13.04
CA SER A 207 10.75 17.96 -12.44
C SER A 207 12.23 18.30 -12.27
N ALA A 208 13.04 17.33 -11.83
CA ALA A 208 14.48 17.52 -11.69
C ALA A 208 15.16 17.73 -13.05
N LEU A 209 14.85 16.90 -14.05
CA LEU A 209 15.40 17.07 -15.40
C LEU A 209 15.09 18.45 -15.99
N ILE A 210 13.89 18.99 -15.71
CA ILE A 210 13.50 20.35 -16.09
C ILE A 210 14.27 21.41 -15.29
N GLY A 211 14.36 21.25 -13.97
CA GLY A 211 15.09 22.18 -13.09
C GLY A 211 16.58 22.27 -13.38
N GLU A 212 17.21 21.18 -13.81
CA GLU A 212 18.61 21.14 -14.23
C GLU A 212 18.81 21.56 -15.71
N GLY A 213 17.72 21.86 -16.44
CA GLY A 213 17.76 22.34 -17.83
C GLY A 213 18.07 21.26 -18.87
N THR A 214 17.94 19.98 -18.51
CA THR A 214 18.14 18.85 -19.44
C THR A 214 16.87 18.50 -20.22
N LEU A 215 15.71 18.97 -19.74
CA LEU A 215 14.40 18.86 -20.40
C LEU A 215 13.74 20.25 -20.41
N GLU A 216 13.33 20.73 -21.58
CA GLU A 216 12.52 21.94 -21.68
C GLU A 216 11.03 21.58 -21.62
N ASN A 217 10.25 22.36 -20.87
CA ASN A 217 8.80 22.21 -20.80
C ASN A 217 8.08 23.56 -20.74
N ASN A 218 7.02 23.72 -21.53
CA ASN A 218 6.13 24.87 -21.49
C ASN A 218 4.64 24.51 -21.38
N LEU A 219 4.34 23.22 -21.15
CA LEU A 219 2.99 22.68 -20.97
C LEU A 219 2.77 22.20 -19.53
N THR A 220 1.51 22.05 -19.15
CA THR A 220 1.12 21.57 -17.82
C THR A 220 0.67 20.11 -17.87
N PHE A 221 1.23 19.29 -17.00
CA PHE A 221 0.95 17.85 -16.90
C PHE A 221 0.61 17.46 -15.47
N GLY A 222 -0.43 16.66 -15.30
CA GLY A 222 -0.58 15.83 -14.09
C GLY A 222 0.27 14.57 -14.21
N VAL A 223 1.11 14.25 -13.24
CA VAL A 223 2.03 13.11 -13.33
C VAL A 223 1.92 12.19 -12.13
N THR A 224 1.83 10.89 -12.39
CA THR A 224 1.98 9.84 -11.38
C THR A 224 2.71 8.64 -11.94
N GLY A 225 3.42 7.92 -11.08
CA GLY A 225 4.13 6.70 -11.42
C GLY A 225 5.26 6.45 -10.45
N ALA A 226 5.44 5.20 -10.06
CA ALA A 226 6.61 4.79 -9.31
C ALA A 226 7.77 4.61 -10.28
N LEU A 227 8.94 5.15 -9.93
CA LEU A 227 10.15 5.05 -10.75
C LEU A 227 11.14 4.11 -10.05
N ASN A 228 11.75 3.20 -10.81
CA ASN A 228 12.88 2.41 -10.31
C ASN A 228 14.22 3.06 -10.71
N ALA A 229 15.33 2.57 -10.14
CA ALA A 229 16.66 3.09 -10.42
C ALA A 229 17.12 2.98 -11.89
N THR A 230 16.46 2.14 -12.70
CA THR A 230 16.77 1.99 -14.14
C THR A 230 15.95 2.90 -15.04
N GLY A 231 14.96 3.62 -14.49
CA GLY A 231 14.07 4.49 -15.24
C GLY A 231 12.76 3.84 -15.71
N ASP A 232 12.50 2.57 -15.36
CA ASP A 232 11.22 1.93 -15.62
C ASP A 232 10.13 2.53 -14.73
N VAL A 233 8.96 2.74 -15.32
CA VAL A 233 7.76 3.25 -14.64
C VAL A 233 6.89 2.07 -14.23
N LYS A 234 6.52 2.02 -12.95
CA LYS A 234 5.72 0.95 -12.35
C LYS A 234 4.33 1.42 -11.98
N ALA A 235 3.41 0.44 -11.96
CA ALA A 235 2.03 0.65 -11.58
C ALA A 235 1.89 1.25 -10.18
N ILE A 236 0.88 2.08 -10.01
CA ILE A 236 0.53 2.72 -8.74
C ILE A 236 -0.97 2.53 -8.44
N GLY A 237 -1.35 2.73 -7.19
CA GLY A 237 -2.75 2.67 -6.75
C GLY A 237 -3.46 4.02 -6.83
N MET A 238 -4.79 4.00 -6.60
CA MET A 238 -5.65 5.19 -6.56
C MET A 238 -5.65 5.99 -7.87
N ILE A 239 -5.68 5.28 -9.01
CA ILE A 239 -5.71 5.91 -10.34
C ILE A 239 -7.00 6.70 -10.53
N LYS A 240 -8.14 6.15 -10.09
CA LYS A 240 -9.41 6.87 -10.12
C LYS A 240 -9.30 8.24 -9.47
N GLU A 241 -8.81 8.31 -8.24
CA GLU A 241 -8.62 9.56 -7.51
C GLU A 241 -7.72 10.53 -8.27
N LYS A 242 -6.57 10.06 -8.72
CA LYS A 242 -5.56 10.91 -9.37
C LYS A 242 -6.03 11.47 -10.70
N VAL A 243 -6.78 10.68 -11.48
CA VAL A 243 -7.38 11.13 -12.74
C VAL A 243 -8.46 12.18 -12.46
N LEU A 244 -9.27 12.00 -11.42
CA LEU A 244 -10.28 12.99 -11.04
C LEU A 244 -9.66 14.30 -10.53
N ILE A 245 -8.61 14.23 -9.72
CA ILE A 245 -7.83 15.40 -9.29
C ILE A 245 -7.24 16.11 -10.52
N ALA A 246 -6.63 15.38 -11.45
CA ALA A 246 -6.07 16.00 -12.65
C ALA A 246 -7.14 16.73 -13.50
N ALA A 247 -8.33 16.15 -13.60
CA ALA A 247 -9.47 16.75 -14.30
C ALA A 247 -9.98 18.03 -13.62
N GLU A 248 -10.08 18.02 -12.29
CA GLU A 248 -10.55 19.15 -11.49
C GLU A 248 -9.62 20.35 -11.59
N HIS A 249 -8.31 20.11 -11.62
CA HIS A 249 -7.29 21.14 -11.85
C HIS A 249 -7.13 21.52 -13.33
N GLU A 250 -8.01 21.03 -14.20
CA GLU A 250 -8.04 21.35 -15.63
C GLU A 250 -6.73 21.06 -16.36
N TYR A 251 -5.94 20.08 -15.89
CA TYR A 251 -4.72 19.70 -16.60
C TYR A 251 -5.08 19.08 -17.96
N PRO A 252 -4.52 19.59 -19.06
CA PRO A 252 -4.83 19.08 -20.40
C PRO A 252 -4.28 17.68 -20.61
N TYR A 253 -3.16 17.35 -19.96
CA TYR A 253 -2.44 16.10 -20.12
C TYR A 253 -2.17 15.44 -18.76
N MET A 254 -2.25 14.11 -18.73
CA MET A 254 -1.86 13.31 -17.57
C MET A 254 -0.94 12.17 -17.98
N ILE A 255 0.27 12.11 -17.41
CA ILE A 255 1.24 11.04 -17.63
C ILE A 255 1.07 9.98 -16.53
N ILE A 256 0.85 8.73 -16.95
CA ILE A 256 0.60 7.59 -16.06
C ILE A 256 1.41 6.35 -16.45
N PRO A 257 1.56 5.35 -15.57
CA PRO A 257 2.14 4.07 -15.94
C PRO A 257 1.28 3.30 -16.96
N SER A 258 1.90 2.68 -17.97
CA SER A 258 1.20 1.82 -18.96
C SER A 258 0.38 0.70 -18.32
N GLU A 259 0.87 0.15 -17.19
CA GLU A 259 0.15 -0.88 -16.43
C GLU A 259 -1.19 -0.37 -15.86
N ASN A 260 -1.35 0.94 -15.66
CA ASN A 260 -2.58 1.57 -15.18
C ASN A 260 -3.46 2.14 -16.31
N ALA A 261 -3.03 2.07 -17.57
CA ALA A 261 -3.70 2.74 -18.70
C ALA A 261 -5.18 2.33 -18.85
N LYS A 262 -5.48 1.05 -18.65
CA LYS A 262 -6.86 0.54 -18.73
C LYS A 262 -7.75 1.16 -17.66
N GLU A 263 -7.29 1.16 -16.40
CA GLU A 263 -8.04 1.73 -15.28
C GLU A 263 -8.28 3.23 -15.48
N ALA A 264 -7.27 3.97 -15.93
CA ALA A 264 -7.39 5.40 -16.18
C ALA A 264 -8.35 5.72 -17.32
N SER A 265 -8.31 4.93 -18.41
CA SER A 265 -9.24 5.07 -19.54
C SER A 265 -10.69 4.77 -19.15
N ASP A 266 -10.91 3.76 -18.32
CA ASP A 266 -12.23 3.43 -17.78
C ASP A 266 -12.78 4.60 -16.94
N VAL A 267 -11.94 5.23 -16.12
CA VAL A 267 -12.32 6.42 -15.31
C VAL A 267 -12.64 7.62 -16.20
N LYS A 268 -11.77 7.93 -17.18
CA LYS A 268 -12.00 9.00 -18.17
C LYS A 268 -13.33 8.83 -18.88
N THR A 269 -13.63 7.61 -19.34
CA THR A 269 -14.87 7.31 -20.06
C THR A 269 -16.09 7.41 -19.14
N THR A 270 -16.00 6.86 -17.93
CA THR A 270 -17.09 6.85 -16.95
C THR A 270 -17.50 8.26 -16.51
N HIS A 271 -16.51 9.15 -16.36
CA HIS A 271 -16.72 10.53 -15.91
C HIS A 271 -16.74 11.55 -17.04
N ASN A 272 -16.65 11.11 -18.31
CA ASN A 272 -16.64 11.96 -19.50
C ASN A 272 -15.60 13.10 -19.43
N LEU A 273 -14.38 12.75 -19.03
CA LEU A 273 -13.30 13.72 -18.79
C LEU A 273 -12.61 14.11 -20.11
N THR A 274 -12.20 15.38 -20.20
CA THR A 274 -11.56 15.96 -21.39
C THR A 274 -10.04 15.79 -21.43
N LEU A 275 -9.40 15.57 -20.28
CA LEU A 275 -7.94 15.41 -20.18
C LEU A 275 -7.44 14.25 -21.04
N GLU A 276 -6.28 14.42 -21.65
CA GLU A 276 -5.59 13.37 -22.41
C GLU A 276 -4.71 12.53 -21.49
N ILE A 277 -4.88 11.20 -21.57
CA ILE A 277 -4.12 10.25 -20.76
C ILE A 277 -3.00 9.71 -21.62
N LEU A 278 -1.76 9.95 -21.19
CA LEU A 278 -0.53 9.55 -21.83
C LEU A 278 0.13 8.47 -20.98
N ASP A 279 0.24 7.25 -21.51
CA ASP A 279 0.78 6.13 -20.76
C ASP A 279 2.24 5.83 -21.11
N VAL A 280 3.05 5.53 -20.09
CA VAL A 280 4.48 5.26 -20.23
C VAL A 280 4.93 4.07 -19.40
N SER A 281 5.88 3.32 -19.97
CA SER A 281 6.56 2.20 -19.30
C SER A 281 7.96 2.56 -18.82
N HIS A 282 8.53 3.66 -19.33
CA HIS A 282 9.88 4.11 -19.02
C HIS A 282 9.96 5.64 -19.11
N ILE A 283 10.75 6.28 -18.25
CA ILE A 283 10.86 7.74 -18.18
C ILE A 283 11.27 8.39 -19.50
N ASN A 284 12.18 7.77 -20.25
CA ASN A 284 12.54 8.25 -21.60
C ASN A 284 11.33 8.42 -22.54
N GLN A 285 10.28 7.60 -22.40
CA GLN A 285 9.06 7.78 -23.18
C GLN A 285 8.31 9.04 -22.74
N ALA A 286 8.26 9.32 -21.43
CA ALA A 286 7.67 10.55 -20.90
C ALA A 286 8.45 11.79 -21.38
N ILE A 287 9.78 11.72 -21.40
CA ILE A 287 10.64 12.79 -21.94
C ILE A 287 10.32 13.05 -23.41
N SER A 288 10.27 12.00 -24.24
CA SER A 288 9.93 12.13 -25.67
C SER A 288 8.53 12.72 -25.87
N LEU A 289 7.53 12.26 -25.10
CA LEU A 289 6.17 12.79 -25.17
C LEU A 289 6.10 14.29 -24.84
N ILE A 290 6.79 14.73 -23.78
CA ILE A 290 6.85 16.14 -23.42
C ILE A 290 7.47 16.96 -24.55
N GLN A 291 8.58 16.49 -25.12
CA GLN A 291 9.25 17.17 -26.24
C GLN A 291 8.37 17.27 -27.48
N GLU A 292 7.73 16.17 -27.89
CA GLU A 292 6.83 16.11 -29.04
C GLU A 292 5.65 17.10 -28.88
N LEU A 293 5.01 17.11 -27.71
CA LEU A 293 3.89 18.01 -27.44
C LEU A 293 4.32 19.49 -27.40
N ASN A 294 5.48 19.80 -26.83
CA ASN A 294 6.01 21.16 -26.84
C ASN A 294 6.28 21.65 -28.27
N GLU A 295 6.81 20.78 -29.15
CA GLU A 295 7.03 21.10 -30.57
C GLU A 295 5.73 21.30 -31.35
N GLU A 296 4.67 20.55 -31.03
CA GLU A 296 3.35 20.71 -31.63
C GLU A 296 2.69 22.02 -31.23
N HIS A 297 2.82 22.41 -29.96
CA HIS A 297 2.23 23.64 -29.41
C HIS A 297 3.07 24.90 -29.66
N ALA A 298 4.33 24.76 -30.09
CA ALA A 298 5.18 25.88 -30.49
C ALA A 298 4.91 26.38 -31.92
N LYS A 299 4.14 25.64 -32.72
CA LYS A 299 3.76 25.96 -34.12
C LYS A 299 2.48 26.77 -34.19
#